data_AF-A0AAP5QNB9-F1
#
_entry.id   AF-A0AAP5QNB9-F1
#
_cell.length_a   1.000
_cell.length_b   1.000
_cell.length_c   1.000
_cell.angle_alpha   90.00
_cell.angle_beta   90.00
_cell.angle_gamma   90.00
#
_symmetry.space_group_name_H-M   'P 1'
#
loop_
_entity.id
_entity.type
_entity.pdbx_description
1 polymer ?
#
loop_
_entity_poly.entity_id
_entity_poly.type
_entity_poly.pdbx_seq_one_letter_code
_entity_poly.pdbx_strand_id
1 'polypeptide(L)'
;MAVLKRRQGVRNRRETDGIEKSFKAAKSVHEALRIVFELFETENYRDRTINDYRKYWAVFMEVAGIQPTDNVTNITEDHLRSYISTMLNVRDLSPVTINIRLGGIKSILSRMTKRGKGKHKSYIIHD
;
A
#
# COMPACT_ATOMS: atom_id res chain seq x y z
N MET A 1 33.69 21.00 13.59
CA MET A 1 32.55 20.12 13.87
C MET A 1 31.29 20.70 13.23
N ALA A 2 30.76 20.07 12.18
CA ALA A 2 29.58 20.57 11.47
C ALA A 2 28.31 19.92 12.04
N VAL A 3 27.44 20.72 12.64
CA VAL A 3 26.11 20.27 13.10
C VAL A 3 25.20 20.10 11.87
N LEU A 4 24.92 18.85 11.51
CA LEU A 4 23.95 18.50 10.47
C LEU A 4 22.54 18.95 10.92
N LYS A 5 22.07 20.08 10.38
CA LYS A 5 20.67 20.51 10.46
C LYS A 5 19.78 19.39 9.90
N ARG A 6 19.08 18.67 10.77
CA ARG A 6 17.99 17.77 10.38
C ARG A 6 16.94 18.60 9.64
N ARG A 7 16.69 18.27 8.37
CA ARG A 7 15.56 18.79 7.61
C ARG A 7 14.28 18.31 8.31
N GLN A 8 13.68 19.17 9.13
CA GLN A 8 12.32 18.98 9.63
C GLN A 8 11.39 19.04 8.41
N GLY A 9 10.89 17.88 7.99
CA GLY A 9 9.78 17.82 7.05
C GLY A 9 8.52 18.32 7.77
N VAL A 10 8.16 19.58 7.53
CA VAL A 10 6.80 20.06 7.80
C VAL A 10 5.93 19.53 6.66
N ARG A 11 4.98 18.63 6.94
CA ARG A 11 3.84 18.43 6.04
C ARG A 11 2.63 17.81 6.76
N ASN A 12 1.65 18.67 7.03
CA ASN A 12 0.20 18.44 7.11
C ASN A 12 -0.33 17.20 7.86
N ARG A 13 -0.29 17.25 9.19
CA ARG A 13 -1.03 16.28 10.04
C ARG A 13 -2.56 16.38 9.89
N ARG A 14 -3.08 17.55 9.50
CA ARG A 14 -4.54 17.80 9.40
C ARG A 14 -5.21 17.14 8.17
N GLU A 15 -4.49 16.95 7.07
CA GLU A 15 -5.04 16.30 5.86
C GLU A 15 -5.18 14.78 6.05
N THR A 16 -4.27 14.18 6.82
CA THR A 16 -4.28 12.74 7.08
C THR A 16 -5.45 12.24 7.93
N ASP A 17 -6.14 13.11 8.68
CA ASP A 17 -7.26 12.71 9.53
C ASP A 17 -8.55 12.42 8.71
N GLY A 18 -8.75 13.12 7.58
CA GLY A 18 -9.86 12.86 6.66
C GLY A 18 -9.69 11.56 5.86
N ILE A 19 -8.45 11.27 5.48
CA ILE A 19 -8.05 10.03 4.80
C ILE A 19 -8.28 8.82 5.72
N GLU A 20 -8.04 8.98 7.03
CA GLU A 20 -8.23 7.90 8.01
C GLU A 20 -9.70 7.48 8.18
N LYS A 21 -10.62 8.45 8.23
CA LYS A 21 -12.06 8.16 8.28
C LYS A 21 -12.53 7.41 7.03
N SER A 22 -11.97 7.75 5.87
CA SER A 22 -12.31 7.13 4.58
C SER A 22 -11.89 5.66 4.52
N PHE A 23 -10.73 5.29 5.08
CA PHE A 23 -10.28 3.89 5.11
C PHE A 23 -11.07 2.99 6.04
N LYS A 24 -11.47 3.48 7.22
CA LYS A 24 -12.34 2.71 8.15
C LYS A 24 -13.73 2.45 7.55
N ALA A 25 -14.16 3.29 6.61
CA ALA A 25 -15.42 3.15 5.90
C ALA A 25 -15.30 2.35 4.59
N ALA A 26 -14.08 2.18 4.05
CA ALA A 26 -13.85 1.46 2.81
C ALA A 26 -14.14 -0.03 3.01
N LYS A 27 -15.13 -0.54 2.27
CA LYS A 27 -15.55 -1.95 2.34
C LYS A 27 -14.96 -2.77 1.21
N SER A 28 -14.53 -2.11 0.13
CA SER A 28 -14.05 -2.76 -1.09
C SER A 28 -12.58 -2.46 -1.41
N VAL A 29 -11.95 -3.35 -2.15
CA VAL A 29 -10.59 -3.17 -2.71
C VAL A 29 -10.52 -1.89 -3.54
N HIS A 30 -11.54 -1.58 -4.34
CA HIS A 30 -11.57 -0.37 -5.17
C HIS A 30 -11.51 0.92 -4.33
N GLU A 31 -12.36 1.02 -3.31
CA GLU A 31 -12.39 2.19 -2.42
C GLU A 31 -11.08 2.35 -1.67
N ALA A 32 -10.55 1.26 -1.10
CA ALA A 32 -9.28 1.29 -0.38
C ALA A 32 -8.13 1.70 -1.31
N LEU A 33 -8.11 1.19 -2.55
CA LEU A 33 -7.09 1.52 -3.54
C LEU A 33 -7.12 3.01 -3.93
N ARG A 34 -8.32 3.59 -4.12
CA ARG A 34 -8.47 5.03 -4.39
C ARG A 34 -7.82 5.86 -3.29
N ILE A 35 -8.15 5.55 -2.03
CA ILE A 35 -7.62 6.29 -0.88
C ILE A 35 -6.10 6.11 -0.75
N VAL A 36 -5.55 4.93 -1.07
CA VAL A 36 -4.09 4.71 -1.10
C VAL A 36 -3.41 5.61 -2.14
N PHE A 37 -3.99 5.78 -3.32
CA PHE A 37 -3.40 6.63 -4.36
C PHE A 37 -3.48 8.11 -4.01
N GLU A 38 -4.60 8.58 -3.45
CA GLU A 38 -4.69 9.93 -2.89
C GLU A 38 -3.63 10.16 -1.80
N LEU A 39 -3.39 9.16 -0.94
CA LEU A 39 -2.33 9.25 0.06
C LEU A 39 -0.95 9.38 -0.59
N PHE A 40 -0.64 8.60 -1.62
CA PHE A 40 0.64 8.73 -2.34
C PHE A 40 0.85 10.13 -2.93
N GLU A 41 -0.20 10.72 -3.51
CA GLU A 41 -0.16 12.09 -4.03
C GLU A 41 0.12 13.10 -2.92
N THR A 42 -0.58 13.01 -1.78
CA THR A 42 -0.35 13.89 -0.63
C THR A 42 1.07 13.75 -0.03
N GLU A 43 1.64 12.54 -0.10
CA GLU A 43 3.01 12.19 0.30
C GLU A 43 4.08 12.63 -0.73
N ASN A 44 3.71 13.31 -1.83
CA ASN A 44 4.59 13.71 -2.95
C ASN A 44 5.33 12.55 -3.62
N TYR A 45 4.69 11.39 -3.77
CA TYR A 45 5.23 10.38 -4.67
C TYR A 45 5.28 10.95 -6.10
N ARG A 46 6.30 10.57 -6.88
CA ARG A 46 6.37 10.95 -8.30
C ARG A 46 5.23 10.27 -9.05
N ASP A 47 4.58 10.99 -9.96
CA ASP A 47 3.48 10.46 -10.79
C ASP A 47 3.86 9.16 -11.50
N ARG A 48 5.10 9.08 -12.00
CA ARG A 48 5.61 7.85 -12.62
C ARG A 48 5.58 6.65 -11.67
N THR A 49 5.98 6.84 -10.41
CA THR A 49 5.96 5.80 -9.39
C THR A 49 4.53 5.38 -9.04
N ILE A 50 3.62 6.35 -8.92
CA ILE A 50 2.19 6.10 -8.68
C ILE A 50 1.61 5.26 -9.83
N ASN A 51 1.90 5.64 -11.07
CA ASN A 51 1.46 4.93 -12.27
C ASN A 51 2.03 3.52 -12.36
N ASP A 52 3.31 3.32 -12.03
CA ASP A 52 3.90 1.98 -11.98
C ASP A 52 3.21 1.11 -10.93
N TYR A 53 2.96 1.64 -9.74
CA TYR A 53 2.24 0.91 -8.68
C TYR A 53 0.82 0.55 -9.09
N ARG A 54 0.11 1.45 -9.78
CA ARG A 54 -1.22 1.19 -10.34
C ARG A 54 -1.21 0.03 -11.34
N LYS A 55 -0.22 0.00 -12.24
CA LYS A 55 -0.05 -1.09 -13.20
C LYS A 55 0.26 -2.41 -12.51
N TYR A 56 1.17 -2.40 -11.54
CA TYR A 56 1.52 -3.63 -10.79
C TYR A 56 0.33 -4.18 -10.03
N TRP A 57 -0.48 -3.31 -9.42
CA TRP A 57 -1.68 -3.70 -8.70
C TRP A 57 -2.77 -4.27 -9.62
N ALA A 58 -3.00 -3.65 -10.77
CA ALA A 58 -3.97 -4.14 -11.74
C ALA A 58 -3.64 -5.58 -12.20
N VAL A 59 -2.36 -5.83 -12.53
CA VAL A 59 -1.91 -7.17 -12.91
C VAL A 59 -1.97 -8.15 -11.73
N PHE A 60 -1.72 -7.69 -10.50
CA PHE A 60 -1.89 -8.51 -9.31
C PHE A 60 -3.33 -8.97 -9.13
N MET A 61 -4.29 -8.05 -9.20
CA MET A 61 -5.72 -8.39 -9.08
C MET A 61 -6.17 -9.39 -10.15
N GLU A 62 -5.78 -9.14 -11.40
CA GLU A 62 -6.08 -10.03 -12.53
C GLU A 62 -5.60 -11.46 -12.26
N VAL A 63 -4.35 -11.62 -11.86
CA VAL A 63 -3.73 -12.94 -11.66
C VAL A 63 -4.22 -13.62 -10.38
N ALA A 64 -4.46 -12.85 -9.32
CA ALA A 64 -4.96 -13.37 -8.06
C ALA A 64 -6.47 -13.65 -8.08
N GLY A 65 -7.19 -13.26 -9.14
CA GLY A 65 -8.64 -13.39 -9.23
C GLY A 65 -9.43 -12.47 -8.31
N ILE A 66 -8.81 -11.36 -7.86
CA ILE A 66 -9.43 -10.40 -6.93
C ILE A 66 -10.30 -9.43 -7.71
N GLN A 67 -11.56 -9.31 -7.31
CA GLN A 67 -12.49 -8.34 -7.88
C GLN A 67 -12.40 -6.98 -7.16
N PRO A 68 -12.64 -5.86 -7.87
CA PRO A 68 -12.67 -4.54 -7.26
C PRO A 68 -13.68 -4.41 -6.10
N THR A 69 -14.76 -5.20 -6.14
CA THR A 69 -15.84 -5.25 -5.15
C THR A 69 -15.52 -6.11 -3.93
N ASP A 70 -14.45 -6.91 -3.98
CA ASP A 70 -14.08 -7.78 -2.87
C ASP A 70 -13.67 -6.97 -1.64
N ASN A 71 -13.82 -7.56 -0.45
CA ASN A 71 -13.32 -6.95 0.76
C ASN A 71 -11.78 -7.01 0.80
N VAL A 72 -11.14 -5.94 1.23
CA VAL A 72 -9.69 -5.84 1.43
C VAL A 72 -9.17 -6.96 2.35
N THR A 73 -9.96 -7.37 3.36
CA THR A 73 -9.60 -8.45 4.29
C THR A 73 -9.54 -9.83 3.63
N ASN A 74 -10.12 -9.99 2.44
CA ASN A 74 -10.10 -11.26 1.71
C ASN A 74 -8.77 -11.47 0.97
N ILE A 75 -7.89 -10.46 0.92
CA ILE A 75 -6.57 -10.62 0.31
C ILE A 75 -5.65 -11.42 1.25
N THR A 76 -5.35 -12.66 0.87
CA THR A 76 -4.50 -13.58 1.65
C THR A 76 -3.09 -13.75 1.06
N GLU A 77 -2.23 -14.48 1.78
CA GLU A 77 -0.91 -14.87 1.29
C GLU A 77 -0.97 -15.76 0.05
N ASP A 78 -2.04 -16.55 -0.12
CA ASP A 78 -2.18 -17.45 -1.27
C ASP A 78 -2.34 -16.68 -2.58
N HIS A 79 -2.98 -15.50 -2.55
CA HIS A 79 -3.01 -14.59 -3.69
C HIS A 79 -1.61 -14.13 -4.09
N LEU A 80 -0.74 -13.83 -3.11
CA LEU A 80 0.65 -13.46 -3.39
C LEU A 80 1.46 -14.65 -3.92
N ARG A 81 1.27 -15.87 -3.37
CA ARG A 81 1.91 -17.09 -3.89
C ARG A 81 1.49 -17.37 -5.33
N SER A 82 0.19 -17.26 -5.63
CA SER A 82 -0.35 -17.41 -6.99
C SER A 82 0.24 -16.38 -7.95
N TYR A 83 0.31 -15.11 -7.54
CA TYR A 83 0.94 -14.06 -8.33
C TYR A 83 2.41 -14.36 -8.64
N ILE A 84 3.20 -14.70 -7.62
CA ILE A 84 4.63 -15.00 -7.77
C ILE A 84 4.82 -16.20 -8.70
N SER A 85 4.08 -17.29 -8.46
CA SER A 85 4.15 -18.50 -9.28
C SER A 85 3.79 -18.21 -10.74
N THR A 86 2.73 -17.43 -10.99
CA THR A 86 2.32 -17.07 -12.35
C THR A 86 3.34 -16.17 -13.03
N MET A 87 3.87 -15.16 -12.32
CA MET A 87 4.88 -14.27 -12.89
C MET A 87 6.17 -15.02 -13.25
N LEU A 88 6.57 -15.97 -12.41
CA LEU A 88 7.80 -16.74 -12.59
C LEU A 88 7.65 -17.83 -13.65
N ASN A 89 6.60 -18.65 -13.56
CA ASN A 89 6.48 -19.89 -14.33
C ASN A 89 5.67 -19.74 -15.62
N VAL A 90 4.76 -18.77 -15.69
CA VAL A 90 3.88 -18.57 -16.86
C VAL A 90 4.31 -17.36 -17.68
N ARG A 91 4.63 -16.24 -17.01
CA ARG A 91 5.05 -15.00 -17.69
C ARG A 91 6.57 -14.87 -17.84
N ASP A 92 7.34 -15.84 -17.36
CA ASP A 92 8.80 -15.93 -17.45
C ASP A 92 9.54 -14.63 -17.07
N LEU A 93 9.05 -13.97 -16.01
CA LEU A 93 9.67 -12.74 -15.52
C LEU A 93 10.86 -13.06 -14.63
N SER A 94 11.94 -12.30 -14.79
CA SER A 94 13.10 -12.43 -13.92
C SER A 94 12.72 -12.18 -12.45
N PRO A 95 13.32 -12.89 -11.49
CA PRO A 95 13.07 -12.68 -10.05
C PRO A 95 13.27 -11.21 -9.61
N VAL A 96 14.22 -10.52 -10.23
CA VAL A 96 14.47 -9.08 -10.00
C VAL A 96 13.25 -8.24 -10.38
N THR A 97 12.66 -8.50 -11.55
CA THR A 97 11.45 -7.81 -12.02
C THR A 97 10.27 -8.08 -11.09
N ILE A 98 10.10 -9.34 -10.67
CA ILE A 98 9.04 -9.73 -9.74
C ILE A 98 9.21 -8.98 -8.41
N ASN A 99 10.42 -8.89 -7.87
CA ASN A 99 10.70 -8.17 -6.62
C ASN A 99 10.37 -6.67 -6.71
N ILE A 100 10.66 -6.02 -7.84
CA ILE A 100 10.28 -4.62 -8.07
C ILE A 100 8.75 -4.46 -8.01
N ARG A 101 8.02 -5.35 -8.67
CA ARG A 101 6.54 -5.33 -8.67
C ARG A 101 5.98 -5.61 -7.27
N LEU A 102 6.50 -6.61 -6.57
CA LEU A 102 6.15 -6.93 -5.19
C LEU A 102 6.42 -5.75 -4.24
N GLY A 103 7.48 -4.97 -4.47
CA GLY A 103 7.74 -3.74 -3.72
C GLY A 103 6.59 -2.75 -3.82
N GLY A 104 6.05 -2.53 -5.02
CA GLY A 104 4.85 -1.70 -5.25
C GLY A 104 3.59 -2.27 -4.61
N ILE A 105 3.33 -3.56 -4.80
CA ILE A 105 2.16 -4.27 -4.23
C ILE A 105 2.21 -4.19 -2.69
N LYS A 106 3.36 -4.47 -2.08
CA LYS A 106 3.57 -4.36 -0.63
C LYS A 106 3.36 -2.93 -0.13
N SER A 107 3.80 -1.93 -0.90
CA SER A 107 3.60 -0.51 -0.59
C SER A 107 2.12 -0.14 -0.51
N ILE A 108 1.28 -0.71 -1.39
CA ILE A 108 -0.18 -0.55 -1.39
C ILE A 108 -0.82 -1.29 -0.21
N LEU A 109 -0.56 -2.60 -0.06
CA LEU A 109 -1.12 -3.42 1.03
C LEU A 109 -0.76 -2.87 2.41
N SER A 110 0.47 -2.37 2.56
CA SER A 110 0.89 -1.73 3.80
C SER A 110 0.03 -0.49 4.09
N ARG A 111 -0.36 0.31 3.10
CA ARG A 111 -1.19 1.50 3.34
C ARG A 111 -2.64 1.15 3.61
N MET A 112 -3.14 0.06 3.02
CA MET A 112 -4.45 -0.50 3.33
C MET A 112 -4.53 -1.02 4.78
N THR A 113 -3.42 -1.53 5.35
CA THR A 113 -3.39 -2.18 6.68
C THR A 113 -2.84 -1.31 7.82
N LYS A 114 -1.90 -0.40 7.54
CA LYS A 114 -1.07 0.30 8.54
C LYS A 114 -1.79 1.43 9.30
N ARG A 115 -3.12 1.53 9.22
CA ARG A 115 -3.91 2.38 10.14
C ARG A 115 -4.78 1.61 11.14
N GLY A 116 -4.52 0.31 11.32
CA GLY A 116 -4.77 -0.37 12.61
C GLY A 116 -3.68 -0.14 13.66
N LYS A 117 -2.51 0.38 13.27
CA LYS A 117 -1.39 0.71 14.17
C LYS A 117 -0.74 2.03 13.75
N GLY A 118 -1.51 3.11 13.87
CA GLY A 118 -0.88 4.40 14.18
C GLY A 118 -0.06 4.22 15.45
N LYS A 119 1.10 4.86 15.53
CA LYS A 119 1.96 4.87 16.73
C LYS A 119 1.18 5.45 17.92
N HIS A 120 0.35 4.65 18.57
CA HIS A 120 0.06 4.84 19.97
C HIS A 120 1.36 4.50 20.69
N LYS A 121 1.95 5.54 21.30
CA LYS A 121 2.75 5.35 22.49
C LYS A 121 2.03 4.31 23.35
N SER A 122 2.76 3.29 23.76
CA SER A 122 2.41 2.42 24.86
C SER A 122 1.93 3.30 26.01
N TYR A 123 0.63 3.34 26.23
CA TYR A 123 0.10 3.62 27.55
C TYR A 123 -0.12 2.23 28.14
N ILE A 124 0.89 1.79 28.87
CA ILE A 124 0.70 0.84 29.96
C ILE A 124 -0.34 1.52 30.86
N ILE A 125 -1.55 0.97 30.89
CA ILE A 125 -2.48 1.21 31.98
C ILE A 125 -2.37 -0.05 32.82
N HIS A 126 -1.80 0.12 34.00
CA HIS A 126 -1.92 -0.80 35.10
C HIS A 126 -3.41 -0.96 35.41
N ASP A 127 -3.87 -2.20 35.46
CA ASP A 127 -4.80 -2.67 36.48
C ASP A 127 -4.14 -3.88 37.16
#